data_AF-A0A940XBT5-F1
#
_entry.id   AF-A0A940XBT5-F1
#
_cell.length_a   1.000
_cell.length_b   1.000
_cell.length_c   1.000
_cell.angle_alpha   90.00
_cell.angle_beta   90.00
_cell.angle_gamma   90.00
#
_symmetry.space_group_name_H-M   'P 1'
#
loop_
_entity.id
_entity.type
_entity.pdbx_description
1 polymer ?
#
loop_
_entity_poly.entity_id
_entity_poly.type
_entity_poly.pdbx_seq_one_letter_code
_entity_poly.pdbx_strand_id
1 'polypeptide(L)'
;MDKKLKRRKIFYVPGMISLIFIPFMCLYYFYKVDAFKVYGSLEFGIPDKEDFEKYKVEDLRKYKTFSFNEKKSKQKQQLNELRFFTRDLVKRFDSINGAKIHFGSKTDYDTFVSVMDIMVEEKMPVWALFSDNMYAFAHAKPKKKHGFICGTMANTRENTLRIEEENQKKELHVFQVSFFKEQWILFLGYLGIALLNIFALVKFNKNK
;
A
#
# COMPACT_ATOMS: atom_id res chain seq x y z
N MET A 1 69.19 10.34 -37.93
CA MET A 1 68.80 9.48 -36.79
C MET A 1 67.47 10.00 -36.24
N ASP A 2 66.35 9.47 -36.73
CA ASP A 2 65.02 9.92 -36.28
C ASP A 2 64.52 9.11 -35.09
N LYS A 3 64.52 9.73 -33.91
CA LYS A 3 63.84 9.22 -32.70
C LYS A 3 62.34 9.43 -32.87
N LYS A 4 61.62 8.39 -33.33
CA LYS A 4 60.14 8.37 -33.31
C LYS A 4 59.63 8.48 -31.86
N LEU A 5 59.01 9.61 -31.52
CA LEU A 5 58.26 9.82 -30.28
C LEU A 5 57.10 8.81 -30.18
N LYS A 6 57.21 7.86 -29.25
CA LYS A 6 56.20 6.83 -28.97
C LYS A 6 54.96 7.49 -28.36
N ARG A 7 53.95 7.80 -29.17
CA ARG A 7 52.67 8.36 -28.68
C ARG A 7 52.04 7.39 -27.67
N ARG A 8 51.75 7.85 -26.45
CA ARG A 8 50.96 7.08 -25.47
C ARG A 8 49.55 6.91 -26.05
N LYS A 9 49.17 5.68 -26.39
CA LYS A 9 47.80 5.34 -26.79
C LYS A 9 46.88 5.55 -25.59
N ILE A 10 46.09 6.61 -25.61
CA ILE A 10 45.00 6.81 -24.63
C ILE A 10 43.95 5.76 -24.97
N PHE A 11 43.83 4.76 -24.12
CA PHE A 11 42.96 3.60 -24.36
C PHE A 11 41.57 3.93 -23.83
N TYR A 12 40.72 4.46 -24.71
CA TYR A 12 39.30 4.63 -24.42
C TYR A 12 38.59 3.31 -24.70
N VAL A 13 38.12 2.63 -23.66
CA VAL A 13 37.31 1.41 -23.80
C VAL A 13 35.87 1.86 -24.03
N PRO A 14 35.31 1.72 -25.25
CA PRO A 14 34.01 2.30 -25.61
C PRO A 14 32.84 1.81 -24.72
N GLY A 15 33.01 0.71 -23.99
CA GLY A 15 32.00 0.21 -23.07
C GLY A 15 32.04 0.77 -21.65
N MET A 16 33.10 1.45 -21.19
CA MET A 16 33.11 2.02 -19.83
C MET A 16 32.15 3.19 -19.67
N ILE A 17 31.95 3.98 -20.72
CA ILE A 17 30.95 5.06 -20.70
C ILE A 17 29.54 4.50 -20.83
N SER A 18 29.31 3.49 -21.66
CA SER A 18 28.02 2.80 -21.72
C SER A 18 27.64 2.19 -20.36
N LEU A 19 28.61 1.70 -19.59
CA LEU A 19 28.40 1.14 -18.25
C LEU A 19 27.84 2.16 -17.26
N ILE A 20 28.16 3.43 -17.44
CA ILE A 20 27.63 4.53 -16.61
C ILE A 20 26.35 5.11 -17.24
N PHE A 21 26.32 5.31 -18.55
CA PHE A 21 25.22 5.98 -19.23
C PHE A 21 23.93 5.15 -19.29
N ILE A 22 24.04 3.83 -19.41
CA ILE A 22 22.88 2.93 -19.48
C ILE A 22 22.05 3.00 -18.19
N PRO A 23 22.62 2.83 -16.97
CA PRO A 23 21.88 3.01 -15.72
C PRO A 23 21.19 4.38 -15.60
N PHE A 24 21.88 5.45 -16.00
CA PHE A 24 21.32 6.80 -15.98
C PHE A 24 20.14 6.96 -16.95
N MET A 25 20.24 6.42 -18.15
CA MET A 25 19.17 6.44 -19.15
C MET A 25 17.97 5.60 -18.70
N CYS A 26 18.21 4.44 -18.07
CA CYS A 26 17.16 3.63 -17.47
C CYS A 26 16.45 4.36 -16.32
N LEU A 27 17.19 5.00 -15.41
CA LEU A 27 16.62 5.82 -14.35
C LEU A 27 15.76 6.94 -14.92
N TYR A 28 16.27 7.68 -15.91
CA TYR A 28 15.53 8.74 -16.59
C TYR A 28 14.23 8.20 -17.22
N TYR A 29 14.31 7.07 -17.91
CA TYR A 29 13.14 6.42 -18.50
C TYR A 29 12.12 6.00 -17.42
N PHE A 30 12.57 5.37 -16.33
CA PHE A 30 11.71 4.96 -15.21
C PHE A 30 11.02 6.13 -14.52
N TYR A 31 11.70 7.27 -14.39
CA TYR A 31 11.06 8.52 -13.93
C TYR A 31 10.01 9.03 -14.91
N LYS A 32 10.27 8.94 -16.23
CA LYS A 32 9.33 9.40 -17.26
C LYS A 32 8.06 8.53 -17.35
N VAL A 33 8.20 7.21 -17.13
CA VAL A 33 7.06 6.28 -17.16
C VAL A 33 6.42 6.09 -15.78
N ASP A 34 6.74 6.95 -14.82
CA ASP A 34 6.17 6.91 -13.48
C ASP A 34 6.33 5.54 -12.77
N ALA A 35 7.40 4.80 -13.08
CA ALA A 35 7.63 3.45 -12.53
C ALA A 35 7.78 3.46 -10.99
N PHE A 36 8.07 4.62 -10.41
CA PHE A 36 8.20 4.82 -8.96
C PHE A 36 6.96 5.48 -8.33
N LYS A 37 5.87 5.71 -9.09
CA LYS A 37 4.64 6.21 -8.48
C LYS A 37 4.07 5.15 -7.56
N VAL A 38 3.97 5.50 -6.28
CA VAL A 38 3.27 4.71 -5.28
C VAL A 38 1.78 4.91 -5.50
N TYR A 39 1.10 3.88 -5.99
CA TYR A 39 -0.35 3.87 -6.02
C TYR A 39 -0.87 3.60 -4.62
N GLY A 40 -1.62 4.56 -4.06
CA GLY A 40 -2.40 4.32 -2.86
C GLY A 40 -3.68 3.58 -3.24
N SER A 41 -3.92 2.41 -2.65
CA SER A 41 -5.20 1.74 -2.71
C SER A 41 -5.97 1.96 -1.42
N LEU A 42 -7.25 2.30 -1.53
CA LEU A 42 -8.20 2.22 -0.43
C LEU A 42 -8.85 0.84 -0.49
N GLU A 43 -8.57 -0.01 0.49
CA GLU A 43 -9.27 -1.28 0.63
C GLU A 43 -10.59 -1.03 1.37
N PHE A 44 -11.70 -1.46 0.78
CA PHE A 44 -13.01 -1.42 1.42
C PHE A 44 -13.83 -2.65 1.04
N GLY A 45 -14.54 -3.19 2.04
CA GLY A 45 -15.49 -4.28 1.81
C GLY A 45 -16.78 -3.75 1.21
N ILE A 46 -17.09 -4.17 -0.02
CA ILE A 46 -18.40 -4.02 -0.62
C ILE A 46 -19.11 -5.39 -0.51
N PRO A 47 -20.03 -5.57 0.44
CA PRO A 47 -20.80 -6.81 0.54
C PRO A 47 -21.74 -6.91 -0.66
N ASP A 48 -21.92 -8.14 -1.16
CA ASP A 48 -22.98 -8.44 -2.11
C ASP A 48 -24.35 -8.20 -1.48
N LYS A 49 -25.32 -7.82 -2.31
CA LYS A 49 -26.70 -7.52 -1.85
C LYS A 49 -27.34 -8.70 -1.11
N GLU A 50 -27.12 -9.91 -1.60
CA GLU A 50 -27.64 -11.13 -0.97
C GLU A 50 -27.09 -11.32 0.43
N ASP A 51 -25.79 -11.11 0.63
CA ASP A 51 -25.16 -11.22 1.94
C ASP A 51 -25.62 -10.09 2.87
N PHE A 52 -25.72 -8.87 2.37
CA PHE A 52 -26.18 -7.73 3.16
C PHE A 52 -27.60 -7.94 3.71
N GLU A 53 -28.51 -8.45 2.88
CA GLU A 53 -29.88 -8.79 3.26
C GLU A 53 -29.93 -10.01 4.19
N LYS A 54 -29.15 -11.06 3.88
CA LYS A 54 -29.06 -12.29 4.68
C LYS A 54 -28.60 -12.02 6.12
N TYR A 55 -27.60 -11.15 6.29
CA TYR A 55 -27.10 -10.76 7.61
C TYR A 55 -27.90 -9.63 8.25
N LYS A 56 -28.92 -9.09 7.58
CA LYS A 56 -29.80 -8.02 8.05
C LYS A 56 -29.02 -6.85 8.65
N VAL A 57 -27.98 -6.41 7.94
CA VAL A 57 -27.02 -5.44 8.47
C VAL A 57 -27.71 -4.12 8.87
N GLU A 58 -28.80 -3.73 8.19
CA GLU A 58 -29.58 -2.53 8.53
C GLU A 58 -30.25 -2.60 9.90
N ASP A 59 -30.64 -3.78 10.35
CA ASP A 59 -31.34 -4.01 11.63
C ASP A 59 -30.40 -4.52 12.73
N LEU A 60 -29.13 -4.75 12.39
CA LEU A 60 -28.15 -5.36 13.28
C LEU A 60 -27.84 -4.51 14.53
N ARG A 61 -28.00 -3.18 14.42
CA ARG A 61 -27.67 -2.18 15.45
C ARG A 61 -28.69 -1.05 15.45
N LYS A 62 -28.69 -0.28 16.54
CA LYS A 62 -29.37 1.02 16.59
C LYS A 62 -28.49 2.06 15.92
N TYR A 63 -28.72 2.30 14.64
CA TYR A 63 -27.89 3.22 13.87
C TYR A 63 -28.25 4.69 14.11
N LYS A 64 -27.26 5.48 14.52
CA LYS A 64 -27.32 6.94 14.39
C LYS A 64 -27.00 7.32 12.95
N THR A 65 -27.91 8.04 12.30
CA THR A 65 -27.77 8.43 10.90
C THR A 65 -27.02 9.75 10.77
N PHE A 66 -25.99 9.78 9.92
CA PHE A 66 -25.23 10.96 9.53
C PHE A 66 -25.41 11.16 8.02
N SER A 67 -26.13 12.20 7.61
CA SER A 67 -26.46 12.45 6.21
C SER A 67 -25.67 13.62 5.65
N PHE A 68 -24.79 13.34 4.70
CA PHE A 68 -24.01 14.33 3.97
C PHE A 68 -24.76 14.68 2.68
N ASN A 69 -25.62 15.70 2.73
CA ASN A 69 -26.31 16.24 1.54
C ASN A 69 -26.48 17.78 1.59
N GLU A 70 -25.82 18.41 2.56
CA GLU A 70 -25.98 19.82 2.89
C GLU A 70 -24.77 20.66 2.45
N LYS A 71 -24.84 21.99 2.67
CA LYS A 71 -23.74 22.93 2.39
C LYS A 71 -22.47 22.56 3.18
N LYS A 72 -21.29 22.83 2.61
CA LYS A 72 -19.95 22.51 3.17
C LYS A 72 -19.74 22.89 4.64
N SER A 73 -20.27 24.02 5.08
CA SER A 73 -20.11 24.46 6.49
C SER A 73 -20.75 23.49 7.50
N LYS A 74 -21.90 22.91 7.16
CA LYS A 74 -22.55 21.89 8.01
C LYS A 74 -21.91 20.52 7.90
N GLN A 75 -21.33 20.19 6.74
CA GLN A 75 -20.60 18.94 6.53
C GLN A 75 -19.41 18.82 7.50
N LYS A 76 -18.65 19.91 7.72
CA LYS A 76 -17.53 19.90 8.68
C LYS A 76 -17.98 19.61 10.12
N GLN A 77 -19.11 20.17 10.54
CA GLN A 77 -19.67 19.88 11.86
C GLN A 77 -20.10 18.40 11.96
N GLN A 78 -20.80 17.88 10.95
CA GLN A 78 -21.20 16.47 10.90
C GLN A 78 -20.00 15.52 10.90
N LEU A 79 -18.90 15.85 10.21
CA LEU A 79 -17.66 15.07 10.24
C LEU A 79 -17.06 15.02 11.65
N ASN A 80 -17.05 16.15 12.36
CA ASN A 80 -16.57 16.17 13.75
C ASN A 80 -17.48 15.35 14.67
N GLU A 81 -18.79 15.50 14.54
CA GLU A 81 -19.76 14.72 15.32
C GLU A 81 -19.64 13.22 15.03
N LEU A 82 -19.45 12.84 13.77
CA LEU A 82 -19.17 11.47 13.36
C LEU A 82 -17.89 10.96 14.03
N ARG A 83 -16.79 11.72 13.97
CA ARG A 83 -15.51 11.37 14.60
C ARG A 83 -15.64 11.14 16.11
N PHE A 84 -16.36 12.00 16.82
CA PHE A 84 -16.59 11.81 18.25
C PHE A 84 -17.44 10.57 18.53
N PHE A 85 -18.47 10.34 17.71
CA PHE A 85 -19.35 9.19 17.86
C PHE A 85 -18.62 7.87 17.58
N THR A 86 -17.85 7.78 16.49
CA THR A 86 -17.07 6.59 16.14
C THR A 86 -16.02 6.29 17.21
N ARG A 87 -15.32 7.33 17.70
CA ARG A 87 -14.39 7.21 18.81
C ARG A 87 -15.06 6.65 20.08
N ASP A 88 -16.27 7.11 20.41
CA ASP A 88 -17.00 6.64 21.58
C ASP A 88 -17.44 5.17 21.42
N LEU A 89 -17.96 4.79 20.24
CA LEU A 89 -18.29 3.40 19.91
C LEU A 89 -17.11 2.47 20.14
N VAL A 90 -15.94 2.83 19.61
CA VAL A 90 -14.72 2.02 19.72
C VAL A 90 -14.21 1.97 21.16
N LYS A 91 -14.14 3.10 21.86
CA LYS A 91 -13.65 3.15 23.25
C LYS A 91 -14.53 2.38 24.21
N ARG A 92 -15.85 2.42 24.03
CA ARG A 92 -16.81 1.74 24.90
C ARG A 92 -17.08 0.30 24.49
N PHE A 93 -16.57 -0.15 23.34
CA PHE A 93 -16.95 -1.43 22.72
C PHE A 93 -18.47 -1.56 22.60
N ASP A 94 -19.11 -0.49 22.14
CA ASP A 94 -20.57 -0.44 22.03
C ASP A 94 -21.04 -1.34 20.89
N SER A 95 -21.58 -2.51 21.26
CA SER A 95 -22.11 -3.48 20.31
C SER A 95 -23.61 -3.34 20.08
N ILE A 96 -24.25 -2.29 20.60
CA ILE A 96 -25.69 -2.04 20.45
C ILE A 96 -25.91 -0.96 19.40
N ASN A 97 -25.12 0.11 19.44
CA ASN A 97 -25.23 1.25 18.55
C ASN A 97 -24.28 1.13 17.35
N GLY A 98 -24.59 1.85 16.28
CA GLY A 98 -23.76 1.95 15.08
C GLY A 98 -23.92 3.30 14.41
N ALA A 99 -23.05 3.60 13.45
CA ALA A 99 -23.18 4.75 12.55
C ALA A 99 -23.70 4.28 11.19
N LYS A 100 -24.77 4.92 10.70
CA LYS A 100 -25.18 4.84 9.30
C LYS A 100 -24.84 6.17 8.65
N ILE A 101 -23.86 6.17 7.76
CA ILE A 101 -23.45 7.35 7.01
C ILE A 101 -24.13 7.30 5.66
N HIS A 102 -24.92 8.31 5.32
CA HIS A 102 -25.55 8.44 4.01
C HIS A 102 -24.80 9.49 3.18
N PHE A 103 -24.36 9.09 2.00
CA PHE A 103 -23.72 9.96 1.01
C PHE A 103 -24.76 10.38 -0.02
N GLY A 104 -25.31 11.58 0.12
CA GLY A 104 -26.27 12.13 -0.83
C GLY A 104 -25.61 12.58 -2.14
N SER A 105 -26.42 12.92 -3.14
CA SER A 105 -25.95 13.38 -4.46
C SER A 105 -25.10 14.66 -4.45
N LYS A 106 -25.14 15.43 -3.36
CA LYS A 106 -24.32 16.64 -3.17
C LYS A 106 -23.06 16.41 -2.31
N THR A 107 -22.77 15.16 -1.96
CA THR A 107 -21.52 14.81 -1.26
C THR A 107 -20.35 15.01 -2.20
N ASP A 108 -19.32 15.75 -1.77
CA ASP A 108 -18.08 15.81 -2.52
C ASP A 108 -17.15 14.65 -2.14
N TYR A 109 -16.24 14.33 -3.06
CA TYR A 109 -15.27 13.25 -2.87
C TYR A 109 -14.40 13.47 -1.62
N ASP A 110 -14.07 14.73 -1.32
CA ASP A 110 -13.32 15.12 -0.12
C ASP A 110 -14.03 14.72 1.18
N THR A 111 -15.35 14.92 1.27
CA THR A 111 -16.15 14.46 2.42
C THR A 111 -16.15 12.94 2.52
N PHE A 112 -16.28 12.23 1.39
CA PHE A 112 -16.23 10.77 1.37
C PHE A 112 -14.88 10.24 1.90
N VAL A 113 -13.77 10.77 1.38
CA VAL A 113 -12.42 10.40 1.85
C VAL A 113 -12.24 10.76 3.34
N SER A 114 -12.72 11.93 3.76
CA SER A 114 -12.67 12.32 5.18
C SER A 114 -13.41 11.35 6.10
N VAL A 115 -14.55 10.79 5.66
CA VAL A 115 -15.26 9.75 6.42
C VAL A 115 -14.42 8.48 6.51
N MET A 116 -13.78 8.07 5.42
CA MET A 116 -12.89 6.90 5.40
C MET A 116 -11.70 7.08 6.34
N ASP A 117 -11.06 8.25 6.28
CA ASP A 117 -9.96 8.61 7.17
C ASP A 117 -10.39 8.54 8.64
N ILE A 118 -11.60 9.01 8.98
CA ILE A 118 -12.14 8.86 10.34
C ILE A 118 -12.27 7.38 10.73
N MET A 119 -12.74 6.50 9.84
CA MET A 119 -12.86 5.07 10.16
C MET A 119 -11.50 4.44 10.44
N VAL A 120 -10.48 4.78 9.66
CA VAL A 120 -9.11 4.27 9.80
C VAL A 120 -8.42 4.86 11.03
N GLU A 121 -8.45 6.18 11.20
CA GLU A 121 -7.81 6.90 12.32
C GLU A 121 -8.38 6.48 13.68
N GLU A 122 -9.71 6.34 13.78
CA GLU A 122 -10.37 5.92 15.01
C GLU A 122 -10.36 4.39 15.20
N LYS A 123 -9.72 3.65 14.28
CA LYS A 123 -9.57 2.18 14.30
C LYS A 123 -10.92 1.48 14.41
N MET A 124 -11.89 1.91 13.62
CA MET A 124 -13.21 1.30 13.56
C MET A 124 -13.07 -0.15 13.08
N PRO A 125 -13.51 -1.16 13.86
CA PRO A 125 -13.21 -2.55 13.55
C PRO A 125 -14.04 -3.12 12.40
N VAL A 126 -15.26 -2.61 12.19
CA VAL A 126 -16.13 -3.07 11.12
C VAL A 126 -16.80 -1.87 10.48
N TRP A 127 -16.59 -1.72 9.18
CA TRP A 127 -17.32 -0.79 8.34
C TRP A 127 -17.42 -1.35 6.92
N ALA A 128 -18.53 -1.07 6.25
CA ALA A 128 -18.81 -1.56 4.91
C ALA A 128 -19.66 -0.55 4.13
N LEU A 129 -19.43 -0.48 2.82
CA LEU A 129 -20.18 0.36 1.90
C LEU A 129 -21.26 -0.47 1.21
N PHE A 130 -22.51 -0.04 1.32
CA PHE A 130 -23.63 -0.65 0.63
C PHE A 130 -24.49 0.43 -0.02
N SER A 131 -24.48 0.47 -1.36
CA SER A 131 -25.11 1.54 -2.14
C SER A 131 -24.60 2.92 -1.69
N ASP A 132 -25.49 3.88 -1.48
CA ASP A 132 -25.16 5.24 -1.02
C ASP A 132 -24.93 5.36 0.50
N ASN A 133 -24.75 4.23 1.20
CA ASN A 133 -24.60 4.22 2.65
C ASN A 133 -23.34 3.48 3.09
N MET A 134 -22.70 3.96 4.15
CA MET A 134 -21.70 3.23 4.91
C MET A 134 -22.27 2.87 6.28
N TYR A 135 -22.10 1.61 6.65
CA TYR A 135 -22.47 1.09 7.96
C TYR A 135 -21.20 0.81 8.75
N ALA A 136 -21.08 1.41 9.93
CA ALA A 136 -19.92 1.25 10.80
C ALA A 136 -20.35 0.94 12.24
N PHE A 137 -19.74 -0.07 12.86
CA PHE A 137 -20.07 -0.47 14.22
C PHE A 137 -18.90 -1.16 14.92
N ALA A 138 -18.89 -1.07 16.25
CA ALA A 138 -17.91 -1.78 17.06
C ALA A 138 -18.36 -3.23 17.33
N HIS A 139 -17.38 -4.09 17.61
CA HIS A 139 -17.63 -5.41 18.18
C HIS A 139 -17.68 -5.32 19.71
N ALA A 140 -18.42 -6.24 20.34
CA ALA A 140 -18.45 -6.33 21.79
C ALA A 140 -17.05 -6.55 22.35
N LYS A 141 -16.78 -6.01 23.54
CA LYS A 141 -15.49 -6.17 24.21
C LYS A 141 -15.14 -7.66 24.21
N PRO A 142 -13.95 -8.05 23.72
CA PRO A 142 -13.55 -9.45 23.74
C PRO A 142 -13.69 -9.94 25.18
N LYS A 143 -14.57 -10.93 25.39
CA LYS A 143 -14.72 -11.55 26.71
C LYS A 143 -13.31 -12.00 27.12
N LYS A 144 -12.81 -11.52 28.26
CA LYS A 144 -11.59 -12.08 28.85
C LYS A 144 -11.87 -13.57 28.99
N LYS A 145 -11.29 -14.40 28.12
CA LYS A 145 -11.37 -15.84 28.31
C LYS A 145 -10.76 -16.08 29.68
N HIS A 146 -11.56 -16.46 30.68
CA HIS A 146 -11.06 -17.18 31.84
C HIS A 146 -10.65 -18.57 31.34
N GLY A 147 -9.61 -18.60 30.51
CA GLY A 147 -8.88 -19.80 30.21
C GLY A 147 -7.97 -20.03 31.40
N PHE A 148 -8.11 -21.20 32.01
CA PHE A 148 -6.96 -21.87 32.61
C PHE A 148 -5.75 -21.61 31.71
N ILE A 149 -4.73 -20.97 32.28
CA ILE A 149 -3.49 -20.65 31.57
C ILE A 149 -2.83 -21.98 31.20
N CYS A 150 -3.04 -22.37 29.95
CA CYS A 150 -2.14 -23.24 29.23
C CYS A 150 -1.87 -22.54 27.89
N GLY A 151 -0.68 -21.95 27.75
CA GLY A 151 -0.18 -21.47 26.46
C GLY A 151 -0.67 -20.09 25.99
N THR A 152 -0.15 -19.05 26.64
CA THR A 152 0.33 -17.79 26.03
C THR A 152 -0.59 -17.00 25.08
N MET A 153 -1.41 -16.13 25.67
CA MET A 153 -2.00 -14.96 24.99
C MET A 153 -0.93 -14.03 24.36
N ALA A 154 0.30 -14.05 24.90
CA ALA A 154 1.48 -13.42 24.30
C ALA A 154 1.83 -14.02 22.92
N ASN A 155 1.79 -15.35 22.78
CA ASN A 155 2.07 -16.03 21.50
C ASN A 155 1.03 -15.69 20.44
N THR A 156 -0.24 -15.52 20.82
CA THR A 156 -1.28 -15.14 19.86
C THR A 156 -1.05 -13.73 19.35
N ARG A 157 -0.73 -12.78 20.24
CA ARG A 157 -0.41 -11.39 19.84
C ARG A 157 0.86 -11.31 19.00
N GLU A 158 1.91 -12.01 19.40
CA GLU A 158 3.15 -12.12 18.61
C GLU A 158 2.89 -12.77 17.26
N ASN A 159 2.08 -13.84 17.19
CA ASN A 159 1.73 -14.45 15.91
C ASN A 159 0.90 -13.51 15.04
N THR A 160 0.01 -12.69 15.61
CA THR A 160 -0.80 -11.74 14.82
C THR A 160 0.10 -10.67 14.21
N LEU A 161 1.01 -10.09 15.01
CA LEU A 161 2.01 -9.13 14.52
C LEU A 161 2.98 -9.77 13.52
N ARG A 162 3.40 -11.02 13.76
CA ARG A 162 4.27 -11.78 12.85
C ARG A 162 3.57 -12.10 11.53
N ILE A 163 2.28 -12.40 11.55
CA ILE A 163 1.47 -12.60 10.34
C ILE A 163 1.35 -11.28 9.56
N GLU A 164 1.14 -10.16 10.24
CA GLU A 164 1.12 -8.81 9.63
C GLU A 164 2.46 -8.47 8.98
N GLU A 165 3.58 -8.67 9.69
CA GLU A 165 4.93 -8.48 9.14
C GLU A 165 5.23 -9.46 8.00
N GLU A 166 4.81 -10.71 8.10
CA GLU A 166 4.94 -11.69 7.01
C GLU A 166 4.11 -11.30 5.79
N ASN A 167 2.91 -10.75 5.97
CA ASN A 167 2.07 -10.27 4.88
C ASN A 167 2.70 -9.05 4.19
N GLN A 168 3.20 -8.07 4.95
CA GLN A 168 3.97 -6.95 4.39
C GLN A 168 5.22 -7.43 3.64
N LYS A 169 5.96 -8.39 4.19
CA LYS A 169 7.12 -9.01 3.52
C LYS A 169 6.72 -9.76 2.26
N LYS A 170 5.58 -10.47 2.27
CA LYS A 170 5.03 -11.15 1.08
C LYS A 170 4.64 -10.17 0.01
N GLU A 171 3.99 -9.05 0.35
CA GLU A 171 3.66 -8.00 -0.62
C GLU A 171 4.91 -7.38 -1.23
N LEU A 172 5.89 -7.01 -0.40
CA LEU A 172 7.20 -6.54 -0.86
C LEU A 172 7.90 -7.57 -1.75
N HIS A 173 7.85 -8.85 -1.37
CA HIS A 173 8.45 -9.94 -2.13
C HIS A 173 7.72 -10.17 -3.46
N VAL A 174 6.38 -10.14 -3.48
CA VAL A 174 5.58 -10.24 -4.70
C VAL A 174 5.91 -9.09 -5.64
N PHE A 175 6.01 -7.87 -5.12
CA PHE A 175 6.43 -6.69 -5.87
C PHE A 175 7.87 -6.82 -6.40
N GLN A 176 8.81 -7.26 -5.57
CA GLN A 176 10.20 -7.48 -6.01
C GLN A 176 10.28 -8.56 -7.08
N VAL A 177 9.59 -9.69 -6.90
CA VAL A 177 9.59 -10.80 -7.86
C VAL A 177 8.93 -10.38 -9.18
N SER A 178 7.81 -9.66 -9.15
CA SER A 178 7.18 -9.14 -10.37
C SER A 178 8.09 -8.15 -11.09
N PHE A 179 8.69 -7.21 -10.35
CA PHE A 179 9.66 -6.24 -10.88
C PHE A 179 10.90 -6.93 -11.49
N PHE A 180 11.51 -7.88 -10.79
CA PHE A 180 12.68 -8.60 -11.30
C PHE A 180 12.33 -9.52 -12.48
N LYS A 181 11.16 -10.13 -12.51
CA LYS A 181 10.71 -10.99 -13.63
C LYS A 181 10.52 -10.16 -14.91
N GLU A 182 9.96 -8.96 -14.78
CA GLU A 182 9.73 -8.07 -15.92
C GLU A 182 11.03 -7.43 -16.44
N GLN A 183 11.99 -7.18 -15.55
CA GLN A 183 13.26 -6.51 -15.86
C GLN A 183 14.45 -7.47 -16.09
N TRP A 184 14.26 -8.79 -15.98
CA TRP A 184 15.33 -9.80 -16.06
C TRP A 184 16.11 -9.75 -17.39
N ILE A 185 15.40 -9.49 -18.50
CA ILE A 185 15.98 -9.39 -19.84
C ILE A 185 16.99 -8.23 -19.93
N LEU A 186 16.69 -7.11 -19.26
CA LEU A 186 17.56 -5.94 -19.23
C LEU A 186 18.82 -6.20 -18.40
N PHE A 187 18.69 -6.90 -17.28
CA PHE A 187 19.83 -7.33 -16.47
C PHE A 187 20.77 -8.28 -17.22
N LEU A 188 20.23 -9.29 -17.92
CA LEU A 188 21.03 -10.21 -18.73
C LEU A 188 21.73 -9.50 -19.90
N GLY A 189 21.04 -8.57 -20.57
CA GLY A 189 21.62 -7.74 -21.62
C GLY A 189 22.80 -6.91 -21.10
N TYR A 190 22.63 -6.26 -19.95
CA TYR A 190 23.69 -5.47 -19.32
C TYR A 190 24.88 -6.33 -18.87
N LEU A 191 24.63 -7.48 -18.24
CA LEU A 191 25.67 -8.42 -17.81
C LEU A 191 26.48 -8.92 -19.02
N GLY A 192 25.82 -9.24 -20.13
CA GLY A 192 26.48 -9.63 -21.38
C GLY A 192 27.42 -8.55 -21.91
N ILE A 193 26.97 -7.29 -21.92
CA ILE A 193 27.81 -6.15 -22.31
C ILE A 193 29.00 -5.96 -21.36
N ALA A 194 28.78 -6.09 -20.04
CA ALA A 194 29.85 -5.99 -19.05
C ALA A 194 30.90 -7.10 -19.21
N LEU A 195 30.47 -8.35 -19.39
CA LEU A 195 31.36 -9.50 -19.59
C LEU A 195 32.15 -9.38 -20.89
N LEU A 196 31.53 -8.94 -22.00
CA LEU A 196 32.23 -8.68 -23.26
C LEU A 196 33.32 -7.61 -23.09
N ASN A 197 33.04 -6.56 -22.32
CA ASN A 197 34.02 -5.53 -22.02
C ASN A 197 35.18 -6.06 -21.17
N ILE A 198 34.91 -6.86 -20.14
CA ILE A 198 35.96 -7.49 -19.30
C ILE A 198 36.81 -8.45 -20.12
N PHE A 199 36.20 -9.31 -20.95
CA PHE A 199 36.92 -10.25 -21.80
C PHE A 199 37.80 -9.54 -22.83
N ALA A 200 37.31 -8.46 -23.45
CA ALA A 200 38.13 -7.63 -24.33
C ALA A 200 39.34 -7.07 -23.56
N LEU A 201 39.13 -6.53 -22.37
CA LEU A 201 40.18 -5.95 -21.53
C LEU A 201 41.25 -6.98 -21.13
N VAL A 202 40.84 -8.20 -20.73
CA VAL A 202 41.75 -9.29 -20.35
C VAL A 202 42.54 -9.83 -21.56
N LYS A 203 41.88 -10.03 -22.72
CA LYS A 203 42.54 -10.53 -23.94
C LYS A 203 43.58 -9.54 -24.46
N PHE A 204 43.32 -8.24 -24.37
CA PHE A 204 44.28 -7.21 -24.77
C PHE A 204 45.41 -7.01 -23.74
N ASN A 205 45.19 -7.27 -22.45
CA ASN A 205 46.24 -7.21 -21.44
C ASN A 205 47.21 -8.40 -21.50
N LYS A 206 46.77 -9.57 -22.00
CA LYS A 206 47.63 -10.74 -22.26
C LYS A 206 48.47 -10.62 -23.54
N ASN A 207 48.09 -9.77 -24.50
CA ASN A 207 48.80 -9.54 -25.76
C ASN A 207 49.82 -8.37 -25.66
N LYS A 208 50.39 -8.13 -24.48
CA LYS A 208 51.34 -7.06 -24.21
C LYS A 208 52.70 -7.61 -23.81
#